data_AF-A0A1Z9CW81-F1
#
_entry.id   AF-A0A1Z9CW81-F1
#
_cell.length_a   1.000
_cell.length_b   1.000
_cell.length_c   1.000
_cell.angle_alpha   90.00
_cell.angle_beta   90.00
_cell.angle_gamma   90.00
#
_symmetry.space_group_name_H-M   'P 1'
#
loop_
_entity.id
_entity.type
_entity.pdbx_description
1 polymer ?
#
loop_
_entity_poly.entity_id
_entity_poly.type
_entity_poly.pdbx_seq_one_letter_code
_entity_poly.pdbx_strand_id
1 'polypeptide(L)'
;MFIGLFLILHAMVLGFMVLFLSVIAPSVFTSLDEENAGKLLRKLFPRMFIYGLVLTLFACFFAYQAGRGDLAILTMVSTFGFGFNAFYLTPLINEKRDALLKEPNAFSKSFDLLHRLSVSIFMVQMIISIVALAWVHH
;
A
#
# COMPACT_ATOMS: atom_id res chain seq x y z
N MET A 1 -25.76 -6.24 6.61
CA MET A 1 -25.39 -5.61 5.32
C MET A 1 -24.03 -4.92 5.38
N PHE A 2 -23.82 -3.93 6.26
CA PHE A 2 -22.56 -3.17 6.34
C PHE A 2 -21.31 -4.04 6.58
N ILE A 3 -21.42 -5.06 7.44
CA ILE A 3 -20.28 -5.95 7.69
C ILE A 3 -19.88 -6.78 6.46
N GLY A 4 -20.84 -7.15 5.59
CA GLY A 4 -20.53 -7.83 4.34
C GLY A 4 -19.75 -6.94 3.37
N LEU A 5 -20.11 -5.65 3.29
CA LEU A 5 -19.38 -4.67 2.48
C LEU A 5 -17.97 -4.43 3.02
N PHE A 6 -17.81 -4.35 4.33
CA PHE A 6 -16.51 -4.29 4.99
C PHE A 6 -15.60 -5.47 4.58
N LEU A 7 -16.14 -6.70 4.62
CA LEU A 7 -15.40 -7.91 4.25
C LEU A 7 -15.01 -7.93 2.78
N ILE A 8 -15.92 -7.54 1.88
CA ILE A 8 -15.63 -7.44 0.45
C ILE A 8 -14.49 -6.45 0.21
N LEU A 9 -14.51 -5.29 0.86
CA LEU A 9 -13.46 -4.28 0.71
C LEU A 9 -12.11 -4.76 1.21
N HIS A 10 -12.04 -5.42 2.36
CA HIS A 10 -10.78 -6.00 2.84
C HIS A 10 -10.28 -7.18 1.99
N ALA A 11 -11.20 -7.98 1.43
CA ALA A 11 -10.84 -9.01 0.46
C ALA A 11 -10.26 -8.40 -0.82
N MET A 12 -10.82 -7.27 -1.30
CA MET A 12 -10.26 -6.51 -2.41
C MET A 12 -8.88 -5.92 -2.08
N VAL A 13 -8.70 -5.38 -0.87
CA VAL A 13 -7.41 -4.87 -0.38
C VAL A 13 -6.37 -5.99 -0.41
N LEU A 14 -6.65 -7.11 0.26
CA LEU A 14 -5.75 -8.26 0.29
C LEU A 14 -5.46 -8.80 -1.12
N GLY A 15 -6.51 -8.92 -1.95
CA GLY A 15 -6.41 -9.42 -3.32
C GLY A 15 -5.48 -8.58 -4.19
N PHE A 16 -5.59 -7.25 -4.18
CA PHE A 16 -4.70 -6.42 -5.00
C PHE A 16 -3.26 -6.46 -4.47
N MET A 17 -3.07 -6.54 -3.14
CA MET A 17 -1.74 -6.59 -2.54
C MET A 17 -1.03 -7.90 -2.90
N VAL A 18 -1.74 -9.02 -2.83
CA VAL A 18 -1.23 -10.33 -3.28
C VAL A 18 -0.93 -10.31 -4.77
N LEU A 19 -1.84 -9.77 -5.60
CA LEU A 19 -1.61 -9.61 -7.04
C LEU A 19 -0.34 -8.78 -7.33
N PHE A 20 -0.16 -7.69 -6.59
CA PHE A 20 1.01 -6.83 -6.76
C PHE A 20 2.30 -7.57 -6.42
N LEU A 21 2.35 -8.23 -5.27
CA LEU A 21 3.56 -8.92 -4.79
C LEU A 21 3.90 -10.16 -5.60
N SER A 22 2.91 -10.95 -5.98
CA SER A 22 3.14 -12.25 -6.63
C SER A 22 3.24 -12.17 -8.15
N VAL A 23 2.59 -11.19 -8.78
CA VAL A 23 2.49 -11.12 -10.25
C VAL A 23 3.11 -9.82 -10.76
N ILE A 24 2.63 -8.66 -10.32
CA ILE A 24 3.00 -7.38 -10.95
C ILE A 24 4.47 -7.05 -10.69
N ALA A 25 4.92 -7.03 -9.43
CA ALA A 25 6.29 -6.64 -9.11
C ALA A 25 7.32 -7.58 -9.75
N PRO A 26 7.20 -8.93 -9.67
CA PRO A 26 8.11 -9.83 -10.38
C PRO A 26 8.11 -9.59 -11.89
N SER A 27 6.92 -9.48 -12.51
CA SER A 27 6.82 -9.27 -13.96
C SER A 27 7.49 -7.98 -14.42
N VAL A 28 7.34 -6.89 -13.66
CA VAL A 28 7.98 -5.61 -13.98
C VAL A 28 9.50 -5.73 -13.91
N PHE A 29 10.03 -6.32 -12.84
CA PHE A 29 11.49 -6.43 -12.65
C PHE A 29 12.15 -7.48 -13.54
N THR A 30 11.42 -8.48 -14.04
CA THR A 30 11.96 -9.46 -15.00
C THR A 30 11.82 -9.03 -16.46
N SER A 31 10.87 -8.15 -16.78
CA SER A 31 10.56 -7.77 -18.17
C SER A 31 11.15 -6.43 -18.61
N LEU A 32 11.53 -5.56 -17.68
CA LEU A 32 12.02 -4.21 -17.96
C LEU A 32 13.41 -3.99 -17.37
N ASP A 33 14.22 -3.16 -18.04
CA ASP A 33 15.45 -2.61 -17.44
C ASP A 33 15.12 -1.63 -16.29
N GLU A 34 16.13 -1.25 -15.50
CA GLU A 34 15.95 -0.42 -14.31
C GLU A 34 15.30 0.94 -14.63
N GLU A 35 15.65 1.55 -15.77
CA GLU A 35 15.13 2.84 -16.19
C GLU A 35 13.62 2.76 -16.49
N ASN A 36 13.21 1.79 -17.31
CA ASN A 36 11.82 1.60 -17.72
C ASN A 36 10.95 1.08 -16.57
N ALA A 37 11.49 0.18 -15.73
CA ALA A 37 10.84 -0.24 -14.49
C ALA A 37 10.61 0.96 -13.57
N GLY A 38 11.61 1.82 -13.37
CA GLY A 38 11.50 3.03 -12.56
C GLY A 38 10.41 3.99 -13.05
N LYS A 39 10.34 4.23 -14.37
CA LYS A 39 9.30 5.08 -14.99
C LYS A 39 7.89 4.54 -14.75
N LEU A 40 7.70 3.22 -14.90
CA LEU A 40 6.40 2.57 -14.66
C LEU A 40 6.03 2.63 -13.17
N LEU A 41 6.93 2.24 -12.28
CA LEU A 41 6.69 2.17 -10.84
C LEU A 41 6.39 3.54 -10.23
N ARG A 42 7.01 4.61 -10.73
CA ARG A 42 6.71 5.99 -10.33
C ARG A 42 5.25 6.38 -10.54
N LYS A 43 4.63 5.87 -11.59
CA LYS A 43 3.20 6.10 -11.88
C LYS A 43 2.31 5.10 -11.16
N LEU A 44 2.77 3.86 -11.00
CA LEU A 44 1.99 2.77 -10.44
C LEU A 44 1.81 2.92 -8.92
N PHE A 45 2.89 3.19 -8.17
CA PHE A 45 2.85 3.22 -6.71
C PHE A 45 1.85 4.23 -6.13
N PRO A 46 1.84 5.53 -6.52
CA PRO A 46 0.87 6.47 -5.97
C PRO A 46 -0.59 6.03 -6.23
N ARG A 47 -0.86 5.53 -7.45
CA ARG A 47 -2.21 5.08 -7.85
C ARG A 47 -2.65 3.87 -7.04
N MET A 48 -1.76 2.90 -6.84
CA MET A 48 -2.04 1.71 -6.03
C MET A 48 -2.28 2.06 -4.56
N PHE A 49 -1.46 2.94 -3.98
CA PHE A 49 -1.67 3.36 -2.58
C PHE A 49 -2.95 4.18 -2.42
N ILE A 50 -3.31 5.03 -3.38
CA ILE A 50 -4.61 5.74 -3.39
C ILE A 50 -5.77 4.75 -3.51
N TYR A 51 -5.65 3.71 -4.34
CA TYR A 51 -6.66 2.66 -4.43
C TYR A 51 -6.87 1.97 -3.07
N GLY A 52 -5.79 1.56 -2.40
CA GLY A 52 -5.84 1.02 -1.04
C GLY A 52 -6.45 1.99 -0.02
N LEU A 53 -6.09 3.28 -0.08
CA LEU A 53 -6.63 4.33 0.77
C LEU A 53 -8.16 4.44 0.62
N VAL A 54 -8.66 4.50 -0.62
CA VAL A 54 -10.09 4.63 -0.90
C VAL A 54 -10.85 3.41 -0.38
N LEU A 55 -10.36 2.20 -0.65
CA LEU A 55 -11.00 0.98 -0.15
C LEU A 55 -11.05 0.94 1.37
N THR A 56 -9.95 1.30 2.05
CA THR A 56 -9.87 1.28 3.51
C THR A 56 -10.67 2.40 4.17
N LEU A 57 -10.81 3.58 3.54
CA LEU A 57 -11.75 4.62 4.00
C LEU A 57 -13.20 4.12 4.01
N PHE A 58 -13.65 3.50 2.92
CA PHE A 58 -15.01 2.93 2.86
C PHE A 58 -15.18 1.75 3.82
N ALA A 59 -14.16 0.89 3.97
CA ALA A 59 -14.19 -0.20 4.93
C ALA A 59 -14.33 0.33 6.36
N CYS A 60 -13.55 1.35 6.73
CA CYS A 60 -13.65 2.00 8.03
C CYS A 60 -15.05 2.57 8.28
N PHE A 61 -15.64 3.23 7.29
CA PHE A 61 -17.01 3.74 7.37
C PHE A 61 -18.03 2.60 7.60
N PHE A 62 -17.95 1.50 6.85
CA PHE A 62 -18.87 0.39 7.02
C PHE A 62 -18.68 -0.39 8.33
N ALA A 63 -17.45 -0.50 8.83
CA ALA A 63 -17.18 -1.06 10.17
C ALA A 63 -17.85 -0.21 11.26
N TYR A 64 -17.72 1.12 11.16
CA TYR A 64 -18.40 2.05 12.08
C TYR A 64 -19.93 1.91 12.02
N GLN A 65 -20.51 1.90 10.82
CA GLN A 65 -21.95 1.70 10.62
C GLN A 65 -22.46 0.33 11.12
N ALA A 66 -21.59 -0.67 11.17
CA ALA A 66 -21.88 -1.99 11.71
C ALA A 66 -21.73 -2.08 13.24
N GLY A 67 -21.37 -0.98 13.92
CA GLY A 67 -21.11 -0.98 15.37
C GLY A 67 -19.78 -1.65 15.77
N ARG A 68 -18.91 -1.95 14.80
CA ARG A 68 -17.61 -2.60 15.01
C ARG A 68 -16.49 -1.56 15.15
N GLY A 69 -16.50 -0.86 16.28
CA GLY A 69 -15.52 0.17 16.60
C GLY A 69 -14.07 -0.35 16.63
N ASP A 70 -13.89 -1.59 17.08
CA ASP A 70 -12.62 -2.33 17.06
C ASP A 70 -12.05 -2.44 15.64
N LEU A 71 -12.86 -2.91 14.69
CA LEU A 71 -12.48 -3.04 13.29
C LEU A 71 -12.31 -1.69 12.60
N ALA A 72 -13.13 -0.70 12.96
CA ALA A 72 -13.01 0.65 12.43
C ALA A 72 -11.66 1.28 12.83
N ILE A 73 -11.26 1.19 14.11
CA ILE A 73 -9.97 1.70 14.60
C ILE A 73 -8.81 0.99 13.91
N LEU A 74 -8.86 -0.35 13.82
CA LEU A 74 -7.84 -1.15 13.14
C LEU A 74 -7.71 -0.74 11.65
N THR A 75 -8.82 -0.55 10.96
CA THR A 75 -8.86 -0.16 9.55
C THR A 75 -8.37 1.28 9.35
N MET A 76 -8.60 2.16 10.32
CA MET A 76 -8.11 3.53 10.30
C MET A 76 -6.57 3.57 10.27
N VAL A 77 -5.90 2.67 11.00
CA VAL A 77 -4.42 2.55 10.95
C VAL A 77 -3.97 2.21 9.52
N SER A 78 -4.64 1.27 8.85
CA SER A 78 -4.35 0.92 7.46
C SER A 78 -4.60 2.09 6.51
N THR A 79 -5.69 2.83 6.73
CA THR A 79 -6.06 4.03 5.97
C THR A 79 -4.95 5.08 6.03
N PHE A 80 -4.46 5.40 7.23
CA PHE A 80 -3.34 6.32 7.41
C PHE A 80 -2.06 5.81 6.76
N GLY A 81 -1.77 4.51 6.85
CA GLY A 81 -0.61 3.91 6.18
C GLY A 81 -0.65 4.11 4.66
N PHE A 82 -1.83 3.97 4.04
CA PHE A 82 -1.98 4.11 2.59
C PHE A 82 -1.87 5.57 2.17
N GLY A 83 -2.49 6.48 2.93
CA GLY A 83 -2.34 7.92 2.74
C GLY A 83 -0.89 8.38 2.90
N PHE A 84 -0.18 7.91 3.93
CA PHE A 84 1.22 8.24 4.16
C PHE A 84 2.13 7.72 3.03
N ASN A 85 1.89 6.50 2.56
CA ASN A 85 2.59 5.94 1.41
C ASN A 85 2.31 6.75 0.12
N ALA A 86 1.04 7.08 -0.15
CA ALA A 86 0.62 7.77 -1.37
C ALA A 86 1.15 9.21 -1.45
N PHE A 87 0.98 9.97 -0.37
CA PHE A 87 1.16 11.43 -0.39
C PHE A 87 2.49 11.91 0.18
N TYR A 88 3.19 11.08 0.98
CA TYR A 88 4.45 11.47 1.59
C TYR A 88 5.62 10.61 1.15
N LEU A 89 5.58 9.29 1.41
CA LEU A 89 6.72 8.43 1.12
C LEU A 89 6.99 8.29 -0.37
N THR A 90 5.97 8.05 -1.20
CA THR A 90 6.20 7.84 -2.63
C THR A 90 6.78 9.07 -3.34
N PRO A 91 6.27 10.30 -3.14
CA PRO A 91 6.91 11.50 -3.67
C PRO A 91 8.35 11.66 -3.22
N LEU A 92 8.62 11.48 -1.92
CA LEU A 92 9.96 11.63 -1.35
C LEU A 92 10.95 10.57 -1.88
N ILE A 93 10.52 9.32 -2.00
CA ILE A 93 11.31 8.22 -2.58
C ILE A 93 11.66 8.54 -4.04
N ASN A 94 10.69 9.04 -4.82
CA ASN A 94 10.92 9.41 -6.21
C ASN A 94 11.91 10.57 -6.34
N GLU A 95 11.80 11.60 -5.49
CA GLU A 95 12.75 12.72 -5.45
C GLU A 95 14.17 12.24 -5.15
N LYS A 96 14.34 11.37 -4.13
CA LYS A 96 15.65 10.81 -3.80
C LYS A 96 16.20 9.94 -4.93
N ARG A 97 15.35 9.17 -5.62
CA ARG A 97 15.76 8.38 -6.80
C ARG A 97 16.19 9.26 -7.96
N ASP A 98 15.46 10.35 -8.23
CA ASP A 98 15.80 11.30 -9.28
C ASP A 98 17.13 12.01 -9.04
N ALA A 99 17.46 12.31 -7.78
CA ALA A 99 18.76 12.85 -7.42
C ALA A 99 19.89 11.86 -7.72
N LEU A 100 19.70 10.58 -7.38
CA LEU A 100 20.68 9.52 -7.65
C LEU A 100 20.94 9.32 -9.15
N LEU A 101 19.91 9.45 -10.00
CA LEU A 101 20.06 9.31 -11.45
C LEU A 101 20.99 10.37 -12.06
N LYS A 102 21.18 11.52 -11.40
CA LYS A 102 22.12 12.55 -11.83
C LYS A 102 23.57 12.24 -11.45
N GLU A 103 23.78 11.30 -10.54
CA GLU A 103 25.09 10.89 -10.04
C GLU A 103 25.19 9.35 -10.07
N PRO A 104 25.53 8.74 -11.23
CA PRO A 104 25.40 7.30 -11.47
C PRO A 104 26.17 6.38 -10.49
N ASN A 105 27.16 6.91 -9.77
CA ASN A 105 27.95 6.19 -8.78
C ASN A 105 27.55 6.51 -7.33
N ALA A 106 26.54 7.34 -7.11
CA ALA A 106 26.09 7.75 -5.79
C ALA A 106 25.13 6.72 -5.20
N PHE A 107 25.36 6.38 -3.93
CA PHE A 107 24.46 5.55 -3.14
C PHE A 107 23.74 6.42 -2.11
N SER A 108 22.44 6.21 -1.93
CA SER A 108 21.65 6.95 -0.92
C SER A 108 21.07 6.02 0.13
N LYS A 109 21.70 6.02 1.31
CA LYS A 109 21.14 5.38 2.52
C LYS A 109 19.71 5.87 2.83
N SER A 110 19.41 7.12 2.49
CA SER A 110 18.09 7.72 2.70
C SER A 110 17.04 7.12 1.76
N PHE A 111 17.36 6.91 0.48
CA PHE A 111 16.47 6.24 -0.47
C PHE A 111 16.12 4.83 0.04
N ASP A 112 17.13 4.04 0.40
CA ASP A 112 16.93 2.67 0.89
C ASP A 112 16.08 2.60 2.15
N LEU A 113 16.32 3.52 3.10
CA LEU A 113 15.55 3.58 4.33
C LEU A 113 14.07 3.89 4.04
N LEU A 114 13.81 4.89 3.21
CA LEU A 114 12.45 5.30 2.84
C LEU A 114 11.73 4.20 2.05
N HIS A 115 12.42 3.56 1.10
CA HIS A 115 11.86 2.45 0.34
C HIS A 115 11.49 1.27 1.25
N ARG A 116 12.40 0.85 2.14
CA ARG A 116 12.12 -0.20 3.13
C ARG A 116 10.97 0.17 4.05
N LEU A 117 10.91 1.42 4.52
CA LEU A 117 9.81 1.90 5.35
C LEU A 117 8.46 1.79 4.62
N SER A 118 8.40 2.22 3.36
CA SER A 118 7.19 2.13 2.53
C SER A 118 6.71 0.69 2.36
N VAL A 119 7.63 -0.23 2.03
CA VAL A 119 7.34 -1.65 1.88
C VAL A 119 6.89 -2.28 3.20
N SER A 120 7.55 -1.96 4.32
CA SER A 120 7.15 -2.46 5.64
C SER A 120 5.74 -2.01 6.03
N ILE A 121 5.39 -0.75 5.77
CA ILE A 121 4.02 -0.25 5.99
C ILE A 121 3.04 -1.03 5.13
N PHE A 122 3.36 -1.25 3.85
CA PHE A 122 2.53 -2.05 2.95
C PHE A 122 2.32 -3.48 3.48
N MET A 123 3.37 -4.15 3.99
CA MET A 123 3.25 -5.48 4.57
C MET A 123 2.38 -5.49 5.84
N VAL A 124 2.52 -4.49 6.71
CA VAL A 124 1.68 -4.35 7.92
C VAL A 124 0.21 -4.17 7.54
N GLN A 125 -0.09 -3.40 6.50
CA GLN A 125 -1.47 -3.20 6.02
C GLN A 125 -2.10 -4.49 5.46
N MET A 126 -1.27 -5.36 4.87
CA MET A 126 -1.71 -6.68 4.42
C MET A 126 -2.10 -7.54 5.62
N ILE A 127 -1.27 -7.56 6.67
CA ILE A 127 -1.54 -8.26 7.93
C ILE A 127 -2.82 -7.71 8.58
N ILE A 128 -2.98 -6.38 8.63
CA ILE A 128 -4.20 -5.75 9.13
C ILE A 128 -5.43 -6.26 8.38
N SER A 129 -5.35 -6.36 7.04
CA SER A 129 -6.48 -6.86 6.25
C SER A 129 -6.80 -8.33 6.52
N ILE A 130 -5.79 -9.18 6.71
CA ILE A 130 -5.99 -10.58 7.11
C ILE A 130 -6.66 -10.66 8.48
N VAL A 131 -6.16 -9.90 9.46
CA VAL A 131 -6.72 -9.87 10.82
C VAL A 131 -8.14 -9.33 10.81
N ALA A 132 -8.44 -8.27 10.06
CA ALA A 132 -9.77 -7.70 9.92
C ALA A 132 -10.79 -8.71 9.37
N LEU A 133 -10.39 -9.51 8.38
CA LEU A 133 -11.23 -10.57 7.80
C LEU A 133 -11.47 -11.71 8.80
N ALA A 134 -10.44 -12.11 9.55
CA ALA A 134 -10.56 -13.20 10.52
C ALA A 134 -11.33 -12.80 11.79
N TRP A 135 -11.10 -11.59 12.29
CA TRP A 135 -11.64 -11.09 13.56
C TRP A 135 -13.12 -10.72 13.49
N VAL A 136 -13.69 -10.57 12.29
CA VAL A 136 -15.09 -10.22 12.10
C VAL A 136 -16.08 -11.19 12.77
N HIS A 137 -15.65 -12.44 12.98
CA HIS A 137 -16.47 -13.51 13.53
C HIS A 137 -16.44 -13.60 15.06
N HIS A 138 -15.60 -12.78 15.70
CA HIS A 138 -15.56 -12.56 17.15
C HIS A 138 -16.23 -11.23 17.48
#